data_AF-A0A2P6W7N3-F1
#
_entry.id   AF-A0A2P6W7N3-F1
#
_cell.length_a   1.000
_cell.length_b   1.000
_cell.length_c   1.000
_cell.angle_alpha   90.00
_cell.angle_beta   90.00
_cell.angle_gamma   90.00
#
_symmetry.space_group_name_H-M   'P 1'
#
loop_
_entity.id
_entity.type
_entity.pdbx_description
1 polymer ?
#
loop_
_entity_poly.entity_id
_entity_poly.type
_entity_poly.pdbx_seq_one_letter_code
_entity_poly.pdbx_strand_id
1 'polypeptide(L)'
;MIREYGPIPLIPAAWTLMFLTVVYPGVDPYWIKHMHLFMLVFLGFFAVASGHQMTDKVMKAWRNIIAVGFFFTALGTAGFYLTQYQEILSLTVILYWFIAPAYGFKITSESIERYSELYSNLRYFSFLAVLAFAAGESLKIRVLTGAGLITAAAVQLISIILASKLDHE
;
A
#
# COMPACT_ATOMS: atom_id res chain seq x y z
N MET A 1 10.34 12.92 15.52
CA MET A 1 10.85 11.59 15.93
C MET A 1 9.82 10.46 15.79
N ILE A 2 8.85 10.23 16.69
CA ILE A 2 7.93 9.05 16.55
C ILE A 2 7.09 9.07 15.27
N ARG A 3 6.70 10.27 14.79
CA ARG A 3 5.87 10.43 13.58
C ARG A 3 6.59 10.15 12.26
N GLU A 4 7.92 10.37 12.19
CA GLU A 4 8.73 10.10 10.99
C GLU A 4 8.99 8.62 10.78
N TYR A 5 9.17 7.85 11.86
CA TYR A 5 9.46 6.42 11.77
C TYR A 5 8.22 5.53 11.85
N GLY A 6 7.06 6.06 12.26
CA GLY A 6 5.81 5.30 12.40
C GLY A 6 5.41 4.47 11.16
N PRO A 7 5.52 5.00 9.92
CA PRO A 7 5.18 4.26 8.70
C PRO A 7 6.15 3.12 8.35
N ILE A 8 7.42 3.22 8.75
CA ILE A 8 8.48 2.28 8.35
C ILE A 8 8.19 0.84 8.79
N PRO A 9 7.77 0.55 10.04
CA PRO A 9 7.39 -0.80 10.43
C PRO A 9 5.97 -1.17 9.96
N LEU A 10 5.09 -0.19 9.75
CA LEU A 10 3.70 -0.44 9.36
C LEU A 10 3.55 -1.01 7.95
N ILE A 11 4.32 -0.52 6.98
CA ILE A 11 4.28 -1.03 5.61
C ILE A 11 4.70 -2.51 5.55
N PRO A 12 5.88 -2.91 6.06
CA PRO A 12 6.28 -4.31 6.12
C PRO A 12 5.29 -5.18 6.89
N ALA A 13 4.73 -4.70 8.01
CA ALA A 13 3.75 -5.45 8.78
C ALA A 13 2.46 -5.73 7.97
N ALA A 14 1.93 -4.71 7.28
CA ALA A 14 0.74 -4.86 6.44
C ALA A 14 0.96 -5.86 5.30
N TRP A 15 2.07 -5.74 4.57
CA TRP A 15 2.41 -6.66 3.48
C TRP A 15 2.73 -8.07 3.97
N THR A 16 3.34 -8.22 5.14
CA THR A 16 3.61 -9.54 5.74
C THR A 16 2.30 -10.25 6.06
N LEU A 17 1.36 -9.58 6.72
CA LEU A 17 0.08 -10.20 7.04
C LEU A 17 -0.73 -10.54 5.79
N MET A 18 -0.66 -9.68 4.76
CA MET A 18 -1.26 -9.96 3.46
C MET A 18 -0.64 -11.17 2.78
N PHE A 19 0.69 -11.28 2.77
CA PHE A 19 1.40 -12.44 2.24
C PHE A 19 1.01 -13.71 2.98
N LEU A 20 1.00 -13.66 4.31
CA LEU A 20 0.64 -14.80 5.14
C LEU A 20 -0.80 -15.27 4.85
N THR A 21 -1.75 -14.35 4.73
CA THR A 21 -3.15 -14.69 4.47
C THR A 21 -3.45 -15.16 3.05
N VAL A 22 -2.77 -14.62 2.04
CA VAL A 22 -2.98 -15.00 0.64
C VAL A 22 -2.24 -16.30 0.29
N VAL A 23 -1.01 -16.47 0.78
CA VAL A 23 -0.15 -17.60 0.38
C VAL A 23 -0.29 -18.80 1.32
N TYR A 24 -0.59 -18.59 2.60
CA TYR A 24 -0.73 -19.66 3.59
C TYR A 24 -2.18 -19.78 4.11
N PRO A 25 -2.85 -20.93 3.92
CA PRO A 25 -4.25 -21.11 4.29
C PRO A 25 -4.49 -21.25 5.81
N GLY A 26 -3.46 -21.20 6.65
CA GLY A 26 -3.54 -21.47 8.09
C GLY A 26 -3.65 -20.24 8.99
N VAL A 27 -3.69 -19.04 8.42
CA VAL A 27 -3.76 -17.80 9.19
C VAL A 27 -5.21 -17.54 9.61
N ASP A 28 -5.44 -17.36 10.90
CA ASP A 28 -6.76 -17.03 11.44
C ASP A 28 -7.27 -15.71 10.83
N PRO A 29 -8.47 -15.68 10.21
CA PRO A 29 -9.10 -14.46 9.69
C PRO A 29 -9.23 -13.33 10.72
N TYR A 30 -9.22 -13.66 12.02
CA TYR A 30 -9.15 -12.71 13.12
C TYR A 30 -8.08 -11.64 12.90
N TRP A 31 -6.86 -12.04 12.51
CA TRP A 31 -5.72 -11.13 12.42
C TRP A 31 -5.88 -10.12 11.29
N ILE A 32 -6.27 -10.58 10.09
CA ILE A 32 -6.44 -9.70 8.92
C ILE A 32 -7.63 -8.77 9.09
N LYS A 33 -8.71 -9.22 9.76
CA LYS A 33 -9.85 -8.37 10.11
C LYS A 33 -9.44 -7.24 11.05
N HIS A 34 -8.70 -7.54 12.12
CA HIS A 34 -8.26 -6.52 13.07
C HIS A 34 -7.23 -5.58 12.46
N MET A 35 -6.36 -6.06 11.58
CA MET A 35 -5.45 -5.21 10.84
C MET A 35 -6.20 -4.24 9.92
N HIS A 36 -7.26 -4.67 9.24
CA HIS A 36 -8.10 -3.77 8.43
C HIS A 36 -8.74 -2.68 9.29
N LEU A 37 -9.31 -3.04 10.45
CA LEU A 37 -9.88 -2.07 11.38
C LEU A 37 -8.84 -1.08 11.89
N PHE A 38 -7.66 -1.56 12.27
CA PHE A 38 -6.53 -0.72 12.68
C PHE A 38 -6.12 0.24 11.56
N MET A 39 -5.92 -0.27 10.34
CA MET A 39 -5.55 0.53 9.18
C MET A 39 -6.63 1.55 8.83
N LEU A 40 -7.90 1.21 8.97
CA LEU A 40 -9.00 2.13 8.73
C LEU A 40 -8.95 3.32 9.70
N VAL A 41 -8.76 3.06 10.99
CA VAL A 41 -8.59 4.12 12.01
C VAL A 41 -7.33 4.94 11.76
N PHE A 42 -6.21 4.27 11.49
CA PHE A 42 -4.92 4.92 11.23
C PHE A 42 -4.95 5.83 10.00
N LEU A 43 -5.49 5.35 8.88
CA LEU A 43 -5.62 6.13 7.64
C LEU A 43 -6.62 7.27 7.81
N GLY A 44 -7.73 7.05 8.52
CA GLY A 44 -8.71 8.10 8.83
C GLY A 44 -8.08 9.22 9.66
N PHE A 45 -7.35 8.87 10.71
CA PHE A 45 -6.59 9.83 11.51
C PHE A 45 -5.57 10.60 10.65
N PHE A 46 -4.78 9.88 9.83
CA PHE A 46 -3.78 10.51 8.97
C PHE A 46 -4.42 11.46 7.94
N ALA A 47 -5.51 11.04 7.29
CA ALA A 47 -6.20 11.83 6.28
C ALA A 47 -6.72 13.16 6.85
N VAL A 48 -7.24 13.14 8.09
CA VAL A 48 -7.70 14.35 8.79
C VAL A 48 -6.51 15.20 9.26
N ALA A 49 -5.50 14.59 9.90
CA ALA A 49 -4.38 15.32 10.51
C ALA A 49 -3.39 15.92 9.49
N SER A 50 -3.31 15.37 8.28
CA SER A 50 -2.36 15.81 7.24
C SER A 50 -2.84 17.00 6.41
N GLY A 51 -4.10 17.43 6.56
CA GLY A 51 -4.76 18.43 5.69
C GLY A 51 -4.01 19.76 5.54
N HIS A 52 -3.47 20.31 6.63
CA HIS A 52 -2.76 21.60 6.60
C HIS A 52 -1.25 21.47 6.40
N GLN A 53 -0.69 20.26 6.50
CA GLN A 53 0.77 20.04 6.51
C GLN A 53 1.30 19.48 5.20
N MET A 54 0.47 18.79 4.42
CA MET A 54 0.84 18.18 3.14
C MET A 54 0.29 19.00 1.96
N THR A 55 0.81 20.21 1.78
CA THR A 55 0.31 21.19 0.80
C THR A 55 1.08 21.19 -0.52
N ASP A 56 2.38 20.88 -0.50
CA ASP A 56 3.21 20.80 -1.70
C ASP A 56 2.76 19.71 -2.65
N LYS A 57 3.06 19.84 -3.95
CA LYS A 57 2.56 18.97 -5.02
C LYS A 57 2.70 17.47 -4.71
N VAL A 58 3.88 17.03 -4.28
CA VAL A 58 4.15 15.62 -3.95
C VAL A 58 3.38 15.19 -2.71
N MET A 59 3.47 15.97 -1.62
CA MET A 59 2.80 15.66 -0.36
C MET A 59 1.27 15.63 -0.52
N LYS A 60 0.70 16.56 -1.27
CA LYS A 60 -0.73 16.59 -1.61
C LYS A 60 -1.16 15.36 -2.39
N ALA A 61 -0.33 14.86 -3.31
CA ALA A 61 -0.62 13.63 -4.04
C ALA A 61 -0.68 12.41 -3.11
N TRP A 62 0.31 12.25 -2.21
CA TRP A 62 0.33 11.18 -1.21
C TRP A 62 -0.80 11.28 -0.20
N ARG A 63 -1.14 12.49 0.24
CA ARG A 63 -2.33 12.73 1.07
C ARG A 63 -3.60 12.25 0.38
N ASN A 64 -3.78 12.60 -0.89
CA ASN A 64 -4.95 12.18 -1.66
C ASN A 64 -4.98 10.66 -1.84
N ILE A 65 -3.83 10.02 -2.09
CA ILE A 65 -3.72 8.56 -2.10
C ILE A 65 -4.18 8.01 -0.74
N ILE A 66 -3.66 8.48 0.38
CA ILE A 66 -4.07 7.98 1.69
C ILE A 66 -5.56 8.19 1.95
N ALA A 67 -6.10 9.36 1.60
CA ALA A 67 -7.51 9.68 1.76
C ALA A 67 -8.42 8.80 0.88
N VAL A 68 -8.05 8.53 -0.37
CA VAL A 68 -8.80 7.60 -1.23
C VAL A 68 -8.66 6.17 -0.72
N GLY A 69 -7.45 5.78 -0.31
CA GLY A 69 -7.14 4.47 0.26
C GLY A 69 -7.88 4.16 1.55
N PHE A 70 -8.27 5.17 2.32
CA PHE A 70 -9.20 5.01 3.44
C PHE A 70 -10.54 4.41 2.98
N PHE A 71 -11.14 4.91 1.89
CA PHE A 71 -12.41 4.37 1.38
C PHE A 71 -12.26 2.94 0.83
N PHE A 72 -11.17 2.65 0.12
CA PHE A 72 -10.90 1.30 -0.37
C PHE A 72 -10.65 0.33 0.80
N THR A 73 -9.92 0.76 1.83
CA THR A 73 -9.74 -0.02 3.06
C THR A 73 -11.06 -0.22 3.80
N ALA A 74 -11.96 0.77 3.79
CA ALA A 74 -13.32 0.63 4.34
C ALA A 74 -14.13 -0.43 3.57
N LEU A 75 -14.04 -0.46 2.24
CA LEU A 75 -14.66 -1.48 1.41
C LEU A 75 -14.10 -2.88 1.73
N GLY A 76 -12.78 -3.03 1.81
CA GLY A 76 -12.14 -4.28 2.23
C GLY A 76 -12.59 -4.71 3.63
N THR A 77 -12.70 -3.76 4.56
CA THR A 77 -13.20 -3.99 5.92
C THR A 77 -14.66 -4.47 5.90
N ALA A 78 -15.51 -3.89 5.06
CA ALA A 78 -16.90 -4.30 4.88
C ALA A 78 -17.01 -5.74 4.35
N GLY A 79 -16.02 -6.22 3.60
CA GLY A 79 -15.95 -7.62 3.11
C GLY A 79 -15.97 -8.67 4.22
N PHE A 80 -15.53 -8.33 5.43
CA PHE A 80 -15.63 -9.23 6.60
C PHE A 80 -17.04 -9.33 7.20
N TYR A 81 -17.94 -8.42 6.83
CA TYR A 81 -19.32 -8.37 7.32
C TYR A 81 -20.33 -8.68 6.21
N LEU A 82 -19.97 -8.44 4.95
CA LEU A 82 -20.76 -8.67 3.75
C LEU A 82 -20.17 -9.86 2.97
N THR A 83 -20.32 -11.06 3.51
CA THR A 83 -19.64 -12.27 2.99
C THR A 83 -19.98 -12.57 1.54
N GLN A 84 -21.20 -12.25 1.08
CA GLN A 84 -21.59 -12.41 -0.34
C GLN A 84 -20.78 -11.52 -1.32
N TYR A 85 -20.11 -10.48 -0.84
CA TYR A 85 -19.28 -9.57 -1.64
C TYR A 85 -17.80 -9.61 -1.23
N GLN A 86 -17.40 -10.54 -0.37
CA GLN A 86 -16.06 -10.57 0.20
C GLN A 86 -14.96 -10.59 -0.87
N GLU A 87 -15.12 -11.42 -1.92
CA GLU A 87 -14.13 -11.57 -2.98
C GLU A 87 -13.89 -10.25 -3.74
N ILE A 88 -14.97 -9.63 -4.22
CA ILE A 88 -14.87 -8.38 -4.99
C ILE A 88 -14.39 -7.21 -4.11
N LEU A 89 -14.81 -7.14 -2.85
CA LEU A 89 -14.35 -6.11 -1.91
C LEU A 89 -12.87 -6.27 -1.54
N SER A 90 -12.41 -7.52 -1.37
CA SER A 90 -11.00 -7.85 -1.12
C SER A 90 -10.13 -7.49 -2.32
N LEU A 91 -10.56 -7.87 -3.53
CA LEU A 91 -9.85 -7.51 -4.76
C LEU A 91 -9.72 -6.00 -4.92
N THR A 92 -10.79 -5.26 -4.61
CA THR A 92 -10.85 -3.80 -4.73
C THR A 92 -9.81 -3.11 -3.85
N VAL A 93 -9.70 -3.49 -2.57
CA VAL A 93 -8.68 -2.91 -1.67
C VAL A 93 -7.26 -3.31 -2.05
N ILE A 94 -7.06 -4.54 -2.51
CA ILE A 94 -5.75 -5.04 -2.94
C ILE A 94 -5.26 -4.26 -4.16
N LEU A 95 -6.06 -4.21 -5.22
CA LEU A 95 -5.70 -3.50 -6.45
C LEU A 95 -5.39 -2.03 -6.19
N TYR A 96 -6.16 -1.39 -5.31
CA TYR A 96 -5.91 -0.01 -4.92
C TYR A 96 -4.50 0.18 -4.36
N TRP A 97 -4.11 -0.60 -3.34
CA TRP A 97 -2.81 -0.47 -2.68
C TRP A 97 -1.63 -0.92 -3.52
N PHE A 98 -1.87 -1.72 -4.56
CA PHE A 98 -0.88 -2.03 -5.59
C PHE A 98 -0.67 -0.88 -6.59
N ILE A 99 -1.75 -0.24 -7.04
CA ILE A 99 -1.73 0.72 -8.17
C ILE A 99 -1.47 2.15 -7.70
N ALA A 100 -2.12 2.59 -6.62
CA ALA A 100 -2.06 3.98 -6.17
C ALA A 100 -0.62 4.49 -5.91
N PRO A 101 0.32 3.70 -5.33
CA PRO A 101 1.71 4.13 -5.19
C PRO A 101 2.40 4.43 -6.51
N ALA A 102 2.08 3.73 -7.60
CA ALA A 102 2.68 4.01 -8.91
C ALA A 102 2.35 5.43 -9.38
N TYR A 103 1.15 5.92 -9.09
CA TYR A 103 0.76 7.31 -9.36
C TYR A 103 1.52 8.29 -8.47
N GLY A 104 1.68 7.97 -7.18
CA GLY A 104 2.50 8.74 -6.24
C GLY A 104 3.94 8.86 -6.73
N PHE A 105 4.57 7.75 -7.11
CA PHE A 105 5.94 7.70 -7.61
C PHE A 105 6.13 8.48 -8.91
N LYS A 106 5.16 8.45 -9.84
CA LYS A 106 5.18 9.29 -11.04
C LYS A 106 5.30 10.77 -10.67
N ILE A 107 4.45 11.24 -9.77
CA ILE A 107 4.44 12.64 -9.34
C ILE A 107 5.75 12.98 -8.61
N THR A 108 6.23 12.09 -7.74
CA THR A 108 7.50 12.28 -7.05
C THR A 108 8.67 12.37 -8.03
N SER A 109 8.77 11.47 -9.02
CA SER A 109 9.86 11.48 -9.99
C SER A 109 9.88 12.73 -10.86
N GLU A 110 8.70 13.28 -11.18
CA GLU A 110 8.58 14.51 -11.97
C GLU A 110 8.85 15.78 -11.14
N SER A 111 8.87 15.69 -9.82
CA SER A 111 8.92 16.86 -8.93
C SER A 111 10.17 16.90 -8.04
N ILE A 112 10.86 15.78 -7.84
CA ILE A 112 12.08 15.68 -7.05
C ILE A 112 13.21 15.17 -7.96
N GLU A 113 14.15 16.05 -8.29
CA GLU A 113 15.30 15.73 -9.15
C GLU A 113 16.19 14.67 -8.48
N ARG A 114 16.45 14.85 -7.18
CA ARG A 114 17.13 13.86 -6.37
C ARG A 114 16.29 12.59 -6.28
N TYR A 115 16.86 11.47 -6.72
CA TYR A 115 16.18 10.16 -6.79
C TYR A 115 15.05 10.07 -7.84
N SER A 116 14.96 11.00 -8.79
CA SER A 116 13.96 10.94 -9.87
C SER A 116 13.95 9.58 -10.58
N GLU A 117 15.13 9.07 -10.97
CA GLU A 117 15.28 7.76 -11.61
C GLU A 117 14.84 6.61 -10.70
N LEU A 118 15.15 6.66 -9.41
CA LEU A 118 14.73 5.63 -8.46
C LEU A 118 13.21 5.61 -8.34
N TYR A 119 12.55 6.76 -8.17
CA TYR A 119 11.09 6.82 -8.14
C TYR A 119 10.45 6.38 -9.47
N SER A 120 11.06 6.69 -10.60
CA SER A 120 10.63 6.19 -11.91
C SER A 120 10.72 4.65 -11.99
N ASN A 121 11.81 4.06 -11.50
CA ASN A 121 11.97 2.61 -11.41
C ASN A 121 10.93 1.97 -10.47
N LEU A 122 10.71 2.57 -9.29
CA LEU A 122 9.69 2.10 -8.34
C LEU A 122 8.29 2.10 -8.97
N ARG A 123 7.96 3.09 -9.79
CA ARG A 123 6.71 3.10 -10.58
C ARG A 123 6.59 1.87 -11.48
N TYR A 124 7.63 1.54 -12.24
CA TYR A 124 7.62 0.36 -13.11
C TYR A 124 7.49 -0.94 -12.31
N PHE A 125 8.23 -1.07 -11.20
CA PHE A 125 8.13 -2.25 -10.34
C PHE A 125 6.76 -2.37 -9.65
N SER A 126 6.07 -1.27 -9.34
CA SER A 126 4.66 -1.33 -8.89
C SER A 126 3.76 -1.96 -9.95
N PHE A 127 3.92 -1.60 -11.22
CA PHE A 127 3.13 -2.22 -12.30
C PHE A 127 3.46 -3.71 -12.46
N LEU A 128 4.75 -4.07 -12.42
CA LEU A 128 5.17 -5.48 -12.48
C LEU A 128 4.61 -6.29 -11.30
N ALA A 129 4.56 -5.70 -10.10
CA ALA A 129 3.97 -6.32 -8.93
C ALA A 129 2.47 -6.63 -9.13
N VAL A 130 1.71 -5.68 -9.68
CA VAL A 130 0.28 -5.86 -10.01
C VAL A 130 0.10 -7.01 -11.01
N LEU A 131 0.89 -7.00 -12.09
CA LEU A 131 0.79 -8.00 -13.16
C LEU A 131 1.17 -9.40 -12.65
N ALA A 132 2.25 -9.51 -11.89
CA ALA A 132 2.65 -10.77 -11.27
C ALA A 132 1.58 -11.28 -10.31
N PHE A 133 1.04 -10.42 -9.44
CA PHE A 133 -0.04 -10.80 -8.53
C PHE A 133 -1.29 -11.28 -9.29
N ALA A 134 -1.78 -10.49 -10.25
CA ALA A 134 -2.99 -10.81 -11.01
C ALA A 134 -2.83 -12.08 -11.86
N ALA A 135 -1.67 -12.27 -12.50
CA ALA A 135 -1.36 -13.49 -13.25
C ALA A 135 -1.23 -14.70 -12.32
N GLY A 136 -0.58 -14.53 -11.16
CA GLY A 136 -0.46 -15.57 -10.13
C GLY A 136 -1.82 -16.06 -9.63
N GLU A 137 -2.72 -15.15 -9.30
CA GLU A 137 -4.09 -15.48 -8.87
C GLU A 137 -4.90 -16.12 -9.99
N SER A 138 -4.85 -15.57 -11.20
CA SER A 138 -5.62 -16.08 -12.36
C SER A 138 -5.17 -17.48 -12.78
N LEU A 139 -3.85 -17.73 -12.74
CA LEU A 139 -3.25 -19.02 -13.12
C LEU A 139 -3.11 -19.98 -11.93
N LYS A 140 -3.47 -19.55 -10.71
CA LYS A 140 -3.31 -20.28 -9.45
C LYS A 140 -1.85 -20.69 -9.16
N ILE A 141 -0.89 -19.85 -9.53
CA ILE A 141 0.55 -20.05 -9.33
C ILE A 141 1.00 -19.29 -8.07
N ARG A 142 1.05 -19.97 -6.93
CA ARG A 142 1.39 -19.37 -5.61
C ARG A 142 2.72 -18.61 -5.61
N VAL A 143 3.74 -19.14 -6.30
CA VAL A 143 5.06 -18.49 -6.38
C VAL A 143 4.96 -17.13 -7.06
N LEU A 144 4.13 -17.02 -8.11
CA LEU A 144 3.96 -15.80 -8.86
C LEU A 144 3.11 -14.77 -8.08
N THR A 145 2.04 -15.23 -7.39
CA THR A 145 1.29 -14.41 -6.44
C THR A 145 2.22 -13.84 -5.35
N GLY A 146 3.02 -14.72 -4.74
CA GLY A 146 3.97 -14.36 -3.70
C GLY A 146 5.03 -13.37 -4.18
N ALA A 147 5.56 -13.57 -5.40
CA ALA A 147 6.50 -12.64 -6.02
C ALA A 147 5.89 -11.24 -6.18
N GLY A 148 4.65 -11.14 -6.66
CA GLY A 148 3.93 -9.86 -6.77
C GLY A 148 3.82 -9.13 -5.43
N LEU A 149 3.43 -9.84 -4.37
CA LEU A 149 3.32 -9.29 -3.01
C LEU A 149 4.68 -8.80 -2.48
N ILE A 150 5.73 -9.61 -2.63
CA ILE A 150 7.08 -9.26 -2.19
C ILE A 150 7.61 -8.04 -2.95
N THR A 151 7.39 -7.98 -4.27
CA THR A 151 7.77 -6.81 -5.08
C THR A 151 7.04 -5.56 -4.60
N ALA A 152 5.73 -5.62 -4.36
CA ALA A 152 4.97 -4.47 -3.85
C ALA A 152 5.50 -4.01 -2.47
N ALA A 153 5.76 -4.95 -1.57
CA ALA A 153 6.31 -4.67 -0.25
C ALA A 153 7.69 -3.99 -0.33
N ALA A 154 8.59 -4.54 -1.16
CA ALA A 154 9.93 -3.99 -1.35
C ALA A 154 9.90 -2.58 -1.95
N VAL A 155 9.08 -2.37 -2.98
CA VAL A 155 8.91 -1.07 -3.64
C VAL A 155 8.45 0.00 -2.64
N GLN A 156 7.42 -0.31 -1.85
CA GLN A 156 6.88 0.64 -0.88
C GLN A 156 7.85 0.90 0.26
N LEU A 157 8.54 -0.13 0.75
CA LEU A 157 9.56 0.03 1.80
C LEU A 157 10.73 0.90 1.33
N ILE A 158 11.28 0.63 0.14
CA ILE A 158 12.35 1.44 -0.46
C ILE A 158 11.89 2.90 -0.59
N SER A 159 10.64 3.12 -1.03
CA SER A 159 10.11 4.47 -1.19
C SER A 159 10.07 5.27 0.11
N ILE A 160 9.68 4.65 1.23
CA ILE A 160 9.67 5.34 2.54
C ILE A 160 11.09 5.62 3.02
N ILE A 161 12.03 4.69 2.81
CA ILE A 161 13.44 4.90 3.16
C ILE A 161 14.03 6.06 2.34
N LEU A 162 13.67 6.19 1.07
CA LEU A 162 14.09 7.32 0.23
C LEU A 162 13.44 8.62 0.72
N ALA A 163 12.15 8.61 1.06
CA ALA A 163 11.46 9.77 1.60
C ALA A 163 12.07 10.25 2.92
N SER A 164 12.36 9.34 3.86
CA SER A 164 12.95 9.72 5.16
C SER A 164 14.35 10.35 5.02
N LYS A 165 15.09 10.02 3.97
CA LYS A 165 16.39 10.66 3.69
C LYS A 165 16.25 12.10 3.19
N LEU A 166 15.12 12.43 2.55
CA LEU A 166 14.84 13.80 2.10
C LEU A 166 14.43 14.72 3.25
N ASP A 167 13.84 14.18 4.33
CA ASP A 167 13.38 14.96 5.49
C ASP A 167 14.52 15.40 6.44
N HIS A 168 15.72 14.83 6.30
CA HIS A 168 16.87 15.06 7.18
C HIS A 168 17.93 16.00 6.60
N GLU A 169 17.62 16.71 5.51
CA GLU A 169 18.49 17.70 4.86
C GLU A 169 17.79 19.05 4.73
#